data_AF-A0A3C1T1M4-F1
#
_entry.id   AF-A0A3C1T1M4-F1
#
_cell.length_a   1.000
_cell.length_b   1.000
_cell.length_c   1.000
_cell.angle_alpha   90.00
_cell.angle_beta   90.00
_cell.angle_gamma   90.00
#
_symmetry.space_group_name_H-M   'P 1'
#
loop_
_entity.id
_entity.type
_entity.pdbx_description
1 polymer ?
#
loop_
_entity_poly.entity_id
_entity_poly.type
_entity_poly.pdbx_seq_one_letter_code
_entity_poly.pdbx_strand_id
1 'polypeptide(L)' 'MKNSWIEGEDYYYNEKGFIVLTARYHLTRGYCCGNGCKHCPYHYQNVPEPKRGELISLTDHGKKNS' A
#
# COMPACT_ATOMS: atom_id res chain seq x y z
N MET A 1 14.10 -16.78 9.15
CA MET A 1 12.68 -17.16 9.01
C MET A 1 12.30 -16.91 7.55
N LYS A 2 11.85 -17.94 6.82
CA LYS A 2 11.29 -17.72 5.48
C LYS A 2 9.88 -17.18 5.68
N ASN A 3 9.71 -15.87 5.55
CA ASN A 3 8.37 -15.29 5.46
C ASN A 3 7.82 -15.63 4.08
N SER A 4 7.17 -16.79 3.97
CA SER A 4 6.39 -17.15 2.79
C SER A 4 5.19 -16.22 2.70
N TRP A 5 5.03 -15.53 1.57
CA TRP A 5 3.85 -14.68 1.35
C TRP A 5 2.66 -15.57 1.00
N ILE A 6 1.49 -15.22 1.53
CA ILE A 6 0.25 -15.96 1.33
C ILE A 6 -0.61 -15.24 0.27
N GLU A 7 -0.97 -15.95 -0.80
CA GLU A 7 -1.90 -15.44 -1.81
C GLU A 7 -3.28 -15.21 -1.19
N GLY A 8 -3.91 -14.08 -1.50
CA GLY A 8 -5.16 -13.61 -0.90
C GLY A 8 -4.97 -12.82 0.40
N GLU A 9 -3.85 -13.00 1.12
CA GLU A 9 -3.56 -12.25 2.34
C GLU A 9 -2.48 -11.18 2.14
N ASP A 10 -1.30 -11.56 1.70
CA ASP A 10 -0.16 -10.66 1.49
C ASP A 10 -0.14 -10.07 0.07
N TYR A 11 -0.66 -10.82 -0.90
CA TYR A 11 -0.73 -10.38 -2.29
C TYR A 11 -1.88 -11.04 -3.03
N TYR A 12 -2.26 -10.49 -4.19
CA TYR A 12 -3.16 -11.13 -5.15
C TYR A 12 -2.75 -10.78 -6.58
N TYR A 13 -3.19 -11.55 -7.57
CA TYR A 13 -3.04 -11.21 -8.97
C TYR A 13 -4.21 -10.33 -9.44
N ASN A 14 -3.92 -9.19 -10.06
CA ASN A 14 -4.95 -8.39 -10.71
C ASN A 14 -5.35 -8.99 -12.07
N GLU A 15 -6.37 -8.41 -12.71
CA GLU A 15 -6.89 -8.85 -14.01
C GLU A 15 -5.83 -8.82 -15.14
N LYS A 16 -4.74 -8.07 -14.94
CA LYS A 16 -3.60 -7.98 -15.86
C LYS A 16 -2.48 -8.98 -15.55
N GLY A 17 -2.66 -9.86 -14.55
CA GLY A 17 -1.66 -10.83 -14.12
C GLY A 17 -0.52 -10.25 -13.29
N PHE A 18 -0.62 -9.00 -12.82
CA PHE A 18 0.39 -8.40 -11.95
C PHE A 18 0.10 -8.69 -10.48
N ILE A 19 1.18 -8.91 -9.72
CA ILE A 19 1.12 -9.05 -8.25
C ILE A 19 0.80 -7.70 -7.64
N VAL A 20 -0.25 -7.65 -6.82
CA VAL A 20 -0.63 -6.50 -6.02
C VAL A 20 -0.47 -6.86 -4.54
N LEU A 21 0.44 -6.18 -3.87
CA LEU A 21 0.69 -6.34 -2.44
C LEU A 21 -0.42 -5.68 -1.62
N THR A 22 -0.89 -6.37 -0.58
CA THR A 22 -1.96 -5.89 0.29
C THR A 22 -1.43 -5.03 1.43
N ALA A 23 -2.36 -4.42 2.18
CA ALA A 23 -2.02 -3.72 3.41
C ALA A 23 -1.39 -4.65 4.46
N ARG A 24 -1.82 -5.93 4.55
CA ARG A 24 -1.25 -6.91 5.49
C ARG A 24 0.23 -7.10 5.24
N TYR A 25 0.63 -7.31 3.99
CA TYR A 25 2.04 -7.45 3.63
C TYR A 25 2.85 -6.22 4.04
N HIS A 26 2.32 -5.02 3.80
CA HIS A 26 2.99 -3.78 4.18
C HIS A 26 3.06 -3.58 5.70
N LEU A 27 2.07 -4.03 6.45
CA LEU A 27 2.10 -4.05 7.93
C LEU A 27 3.16 -5.04 8.44
N THR A 28 3.23 -6.25 7.89
CA THR A 28 4.25 -7.24 8.22
C THR A 28 5.66 -6.74 7.91
N ARG A 29 5.84 -5.96 6.82
CA ARG A 29 7.10 -5.29 6.50
C ARG A 29 7.51 -4.26 7.55
N GLY A 30 6.55 -3.64 8.24
CA GLY A 30 6.77 -2.73 9.37
C GLY A 30 7.19 -1.31 9.03
N TYR A 31 7.28 -0.91 7.75
CA TYR A 31 7.61 0.46 7.37
C TYR A 31 7.05 0.88 6.01
N CYS A 32 6.89 2.19 5.81
CA CYS A 32 6.52 2.78 4.53
C CYS A 32 7.74 2.80 3.57
N CYS A 33 7.62 2.17 2.41
CA CYS A 33 8.74 2.11 1.45
C CYS A 33 8.90 3.34 0.55
N GLY A 34 7.98 4.31 0.59
CA GLY A 34 8.07 5.53 -0.23
C GLY A 34 7.70 5.36 -1.72
N ASN A 35 7.20 4.20 -2.13
CA ASN A 35 6.90 3.90 -3.55
C ASN A 35 5.45 4.20 -3.99
N GLY A 36 4.62 4.81 -3.13
CA GLY A 36 3.24 5.11 -3.49
C GLY A 36 2.34 3.89 -3.73
N CYS A 37 2.51 2.83 -2.93
CA CYS A 37 1.79 1.56 -3.10
C CYS A 37 0.26 1.72 -2.95
N LYS A 38 -0.51 1.01 -3.77
CA LYS A 38 -1.99 1.08 -3.79
C LYS A 38 -2.63 0.86 -2.41
N HIS A 39 -2.13 -0.10 -1.64
CA HIS A 39 -2.68 -0.49 -0.33
C HIS A 39 -1.80 0.00 0.84
N CYS A 40 -1.22 1.20 0.74
CA CYS A 40 -0.29 1.70 1.75
C CYS A 40 -0.99 1.96 3.10
N PRO A 41 -0.69 1.21 4.17
CA PRO A 41 -1.31 1.43 5.48
C PRO A 41 -0.74 2.65 6.22
N TYR A 42 0.34 3.25 5.70
CA TYR A 42 1.10 4.31 6.36
C TYR A 42 0.84 5.71 5.78
N HIS A 43 -0.30 5.91 5.11
CA HIS A 43 -0.68 7.23 4.55
C HIS A 43 0.43 7.89 3.71
N TYR A 44 1.15 7.07 2.93
CA TYR A 44 2.23 7.51 2.06
C TYR A 44 3.35 8.30 2.74
N GLN A 45 3.60 8.05 4.05
CA GLN A 45 4.45 8.94 4.86
C GLN A 45 5.86 9.21 4.31
N ASN A 46 6.45 8.23 3.61
CA ASN A 46 7.80 8.32 3.06
C ASN A 46 7.82 8.63 1.55
N VAL A 47 6.66 8.91 0.95
CA VAL A 47 6.58 9.36 -0.45
C VAL A 47 6.89 10.87 -0.47
N PRO A 48 7.81 11.35 -1.33
CA PRO A 48 8.13 12.77 -1.43
C PRO A 48 6.96 13.59 -2.02
N GLU A 49 6.88 14.86 -1.64
CA GLU A 49 5.98 15.83 -2.28
C GLU A 49 6.48 16.21 -3.69
N PRO A 50 5.58 16.57 -4.62
CA PRO A 50 4.12 16.69 -4.47
C PRO A 50 3.37 15.36 -4.55
N LYS A 51 4.08 14.25 -4.81
CA LYS A 51 3.45 12.97 -5.15
C LYS A 51 2.61 12.41 -4.02
N ARG A 52 3.04 12.60 -2.77
CA ARG A 52 2.28 12.19 -1.60
C ARG A 52 0.93 12.91 -1.52
N GLY A 53 0.89 14.24 -1.67
CA GLY A 53 -0.36 15.00 -1.69
C GLY A 53 -1.34 14.50 -2.77
N GLU A 54 -0.83 14.23 -3.98
CA GLU A 54 -1.64 13.64 -5.06
C GLU A 54 -2.24 12.28 -4.67
N LEU A 55 -1.42 11.38 -4.13
CA LEU A 55 -1.88 10.04 -3.73
C LEU A 55 -2.92 10.07 -2.61
N ILE A 56 -2.76 10.96 -1.63
CA ILE A 56 -3.75 11.15 -0.56
C ILE A 56 -5.08 11.65 -1.13
N SER A 57 -5.03 12.55 -2.11
CA SER A 57 -6.24 13.11 -2.75
C SER A 57 -6.99 12.07 -3.60
N LEU A 58 -6.26 11.10 -4.15
CA LEU A 58 -6.80 10.04 -5.02
C LEU A 58 -7.30 8.80 -4.24
N THR A 59 -7.08 8.73 -2.93
CA THR A 59 -7.41 7.55 -2.12
C THR A 59 -8.34 7.87 -0.95
N ASP A 60 -9.07 6.85 -0.48
CA ASP A 60 -10.02 7.02 0.63
C ASP A 60 -9.36 7.35 1.98
N HIS A 61 -8.02 7.34 2.07
CA HIS A 61 -7.28 7.80 3.24
C HIS A 61 -7.57 9.26 3.61
N GLY A 62 -7.98 10.09 2.65
CA GLY A 62 -8.42 11.47 2.86
C GLY A 62 -9.88 11.63 3.31
N LYS A 63 -10.70 10.58 3.23
CA LYS A 63 -12.11 10.60 3.65
C LYS A 63 -12.25 10.27 5.14
N LYS A 64 -11.65 11.07 6.01
CA LYS A 64 -12.02 11.13 7.43
C LYS A 64 -12.68 12.47 7.71
N ASN A 65 -13.98 12.55 7.41
CA ASN A 65 -15.03 13.26 8.15
C ASN A 65 -16.29 13.37 7.28
N SER A 66 -17.28 12.54 7.58
CA SER A 66 -18.69 12.96 7.60
C SER A 66 -19.31 12.42 8.87
#